data_AF-A0A520HFI7-F1
#
_entry.id   AF-A0A520HFI7-F1
#
_cell.length_a   1.000
_cell.length_b   1.000
_cell.length_c   1.000
_cell.angle_alpha   90.00
_cell.angle_beta   90.00
_cell.angle_gamma   90.00
#
_symmetry.space_group_name_H-M   'P 1'
#
loop_
_entity.id
_entity.type
_entity.pdbx_description
1 polymer ?
#
loop_
_entity_poly.entity_id
_entity_poly.type
_entity_poly.pdbx_seq_one_letter_code
_entity_poly.pdbx_strand_id
1 'polypeptide(L)'
;MRPSPRLPLAIAAAIVTGLAVGLLRADWTAAALAAVGRTVAALLARPMPEAIADAGPAAPTEPALAAVLDAVADPVLVLTGGRVTLANAAARALLGAH
;
A
#
# COMPACT_ATOMS: atom_id res chain seq x y z
N MET A 1 -3.94 14.05 -22.04
CA MET A 1 -4.43 14.34 -20.68
C MET A 1 -5.53 15.39 -20.77
N ARG A 2 -6.78 15.04 -20.46
CA ARG A 2 -7.87 16.03 -20.38
C ARG A 2 -7.74 16.72 -19.00
N PRO A 3 -7.44 18.03 -18.91
CA PRO A 3 -7.36 18.70 -17.63
C PRO A 3 -8.74 18.65 -16.96
N SER A 4 -8.80 18.12 -15.74
CA SER A 4 -10.02 18.04 -14.95
C SER A 4 -10.60 19.45 -14.77
N PRO A 5 -11.89 19.70 -15.13
CA PRO A 5 -12.46 21.04 -15.24
C PRO A 5 -12.53 21.83 -13.91
N ARG A 6 -12.17 21.18 -12.80
CA ARG A 6 -12.20 21.75 -11.44
C ARG A 6 -10.86 22.34 -11.00
N LEU A 7 -9.77 21.95 -11.65
CA LEU A 7 -8.41 22.42 -11.35
C LEU A 7 -8.22 23.93 -11.63
N PRO A 8 -8.68 24.49 -12.77
CA PRO A 8 -8.59 25.95 -12.97
C PRO A 8 -9.47 26.73 -12.00
N LEU A 9 -10.60 26.18 -11.57
CA LEU A 9 -11.53 26.82 -10.63
C LEU A 9 -10.94 26.90 -9.22
N ALA A 10 -10.24 25.85 -8.78
CA ALA A 10 -9.53 25.84 -7.50
C ALA A 10 -8.38 26.86 -7.46
N ILE A 11 -7.61 26.97 -8.55
CA ILE A 11 -6.54 27.97 -8.68
C ILE A 11 -7.13 29.39 -8.66
N ALA A 12 -8.22 29.62 -9.40
CA ALA A 12 -8.90 30.91 -9.42
C ALA A 12 -9.42 31.31 -8.03
N ALA A 13 -10.07 30.38 -7.31
CA ALA A 13 -10.57 30.63 -5.95
C ALA A 13 -9.43 30.96 -4.96
N ALA A 14 -8.30 30.26 -5.04
CA ALA A 14 -7.13 30.52 -4.20
C ALA A 14 -6.51 31.90 -4.49
N ILE A 15 -6.44 32.31 -5.76
CA ILE A 15 -5.93 33.62 -6.17
C ILE A 15 -6.87 34.74 -5.71
N VAL A 16 -8.18 34.59 -5.93
CA VAL A 16 -9.21 35.58 -5.54
C VAL A 16 -9.23 35.75 -4.02
N THR A 17 -9.15 34.65 -3.26
CA THR A 17 -9.12 34.72 -1.79
C THR A 17 -7.85 35.42 -1.30
N GLY A 18 -6.70 35.11 -1.89
CA GLY A 18 -5.43 35.78 -1.55
C GLY A 18 -5.45 37.28 -1.85
N LEU A 19 -6.01 37.67 -2.99
CA LEU A 19 -6.18 39.09 -3.35
C LEU A 19 -7.18 39.81 -2.44
N ALA A 20 -8.32 39.18 -2.13
CA ALA A 20 -9.32 39.74 -1.24
C ALA A 20 -8.75 40.00 0.17
N VAL A 21 -7.99 39.05 0.72
CA VAL A 21 -7.33 39.21 2.03
C VAL A 21 -6.24 40.29 1.99
N GLY A 22 -5.47 40.37 0.90
CA GLY A 22 -4.43 41.36 0.71
C GLY A 22 -4.96 42.79 0.59
N LEU A 23 -6.09 42.99 -0.10
CA LEU A 23 -6.71 44.31 -0.27
C LEU A 23 -7.44 44.81 0.99
N LEU A 24 -7.95 43.92 1.85
CA LEU A 24 -8.91 44.32 2.90
C LEU A 24 -8.28 44.94 4.16
N ARG A 25 -6.97 44.78 4.43
CA ARG A 25 -6.40 45.25 5.72
C ARG A 25 -5.10 46.05 5.69
N ALA A 26 -4.38 46.17 4.57
CA ALA A 26 -3.08 46.88 4.52
C ALA A 26 -2.14 46.56 5.70
N ASP A 27 -2.24 45.35 6.24
CA ASP A 27 -1.48 44.89 7.39
C ASP A 27 -0.50 43.83 6.87
N TRP A 28 0.76 44.23 6.78
CA TRP A 28 1.85 43.41 6.25
C TRP A 28 1.93 42.06 6.95
N THR A 29 1.50 41.98 8.21
CA THR A 29 1.42 40.75 9.00
C THR A 29 0.42 39.76 8.42
N ALA A 30 -0.76 40.25 8.03
CA ALA A 30 -1.82 39.42 7.44
C ALA A 30 -1.43 38.94 6.03
N ALA A 31 -0.78 39.81 5.25
CA ALA A 31 -0.26 39.46 3.93
C ALA A 31 0.86 38.39 4.02
N ALA A 32 1.78 38.52 4.98
CA ALA A 32 2.83 37.54 5.24
C ALA A 32 2.25 36.18 5.65
N LEU A 33 1.26 36.17 6.55
CA LEU A 33 0.62 34.94 7.00
C LEU A 33 -0.16 34.25 5.87
N ALA A 34 -0.83 35.02 5.01
CA ALA A 34 -1.49 34.48 3.82
C ALA A 34 -0.49 33.89 2.81
N ALA A 35 0.68 34.50 2.64
CA ALA A 35 1.74 33.98 1.78
C ALA A 35 2.32 32.66 2.32
N VAL A 36 2.54 32.56 3.64
CA VAL A 36 2.96 31.31 4.30
C VAL A 36 1.89 30.23 4.13
N GLY A 37 0.62 30.54 4.42
CA GLY A 37 -0.49 29.60 4.27
C GLY A 37 -0.66 29.10 2.83
N ARG A 38 -0.52 29.99 1.83
CA ARG A 38 -0.53 29.62 0.41
C ARG A 38 0.64 28.69 0.05
N THR A 39 1.82 28.93 0.61
CA THR A 39 3.00 28.09 0.37
C THR A 39 2.80 26.69 0.95
N VAL A 40 2.30 26.59 2.18
CA VAL A 40 1.97 25.31 2.82
C VAL A 40 0.87 24.57 2.04
N ALA A 41 -0.19 25.27 1.63
CA ALA A 41 -1.26 24.67 0.84
C ALA A 41 -0.76 24.17 -0.52
N ALA A 42 0.12 24.91 -1.20
CA ALA A 42 0.73 24.49 -2.46
C ALA A 42 1.62 23.25 -2.30
N LEU A 43 2.34 23.15 -1.17
CA LEU A 43 3.14 21.96 -0.84
C LEU A 43 2.25 20.75 -0.56
N LEU A 44 1.16 20.92 0.20
CA LEU A 44 0.21 19.84 0.50
C LEU A 44 -0.60 19.40 -0.74
N ALA A 45 -0.83 20.33 -1.67
CA ALA A 45 -1.53 20.04 -2.92
C ALA A 45 -0.63 19.38 -3.97
N ARG A 46 0.70 19.32 -3.76
CA ARG A 46 1.55 18.53 -4.66
C ARG A 46 1.13 17.07 -4.52
N PRO A 47 0.75 16.40 -5.62
CA PRO A 47 0.55 14.97 -5.57
C PRO A 47 1.88 14.35 -5.11
N MET A 48 1.80 13.59 -4.01
CA MET A 48 2.90 12.72 -3.61
C MET A 48 3.25 11.88 -4.84
N PRO A 49 4.51 11.84 -5.31
CA PRO A 49 4.87 10.86 -6.31
C PRO A 49 4.41 9.52 -5.77
N GLU A 50 3.59 8.79 -6.54
CA GLU A 50 3.27 7.41 -6.21
C GLU A 50 4.60 6.74 -5.92
N ALA A 51 4.75 6.24 -4.69
CA ALA A 51 5.86 5.38 -4.39
C ALA A 51 5.80 4.30 -5.45
N ILE A 52 6.76 4.30 -6.38
CA ILE A 52 7.02 3.12 -7.18
C ILE A 52 7.26 2.08 -6.11
N ALA A 53 6.30 1.17 -5.94
CA ALA A 53 6.49 0.06 -5.05
C ALA A 53 7.70 -0.66 -5.62
N ASP A 54 8.87 -0.42 -5.02
CA ASP A 54 9.98 -1.33 -5.17
C ASP A 54 9.35 -2.69 -4.91
N ALA A 55 9.41 -3.56 -5.91
CA ALA A 55 9.07 -4.95 -5.72
C ALA A 55 10.08 -5.46 -4.68
N GLY A 56 9.72 -5.32 -3.41
CA GLY A 56 10.49 -5.84 -2.30
C GLY A 56 10.78 -7.31 -2.59
N PRO A 57 11.90 -7.85 -2.09
CA PRO A 57 12.26 -9.23 -2.32
C PRO A 57 11.02 -10.09 -2.05
N ALA A 58 10.63 -10.87 -3.06
CA ALA A 58 9.42 -11.69 -3.01
C ALA A 58 9.38 -12.39 -1.65
N ALA A 59 8.29 -12.21 -0.91
CA ALA A 59 8.15 -12.83 0.39
C ALA A 59 8.47 -14.33 0.25
N PRO A 60 9.30 -14.91 1.15
CA PRO A 60 9.64 -16.33 1.06
C PRO A 60 8.33 -17.11 1.01
N THR A 61 8.12 -17.82 -0.10
CA THR A 61 6.93 -18.64 -0.27
C THR A 61 7.03 -19.75 0.77
N GLU A 62 6.11 -19.75 1.74
CA GLU A 62 6.04 -20.82 2.73
C GLU A 62 5.87 -22.15 1.99
N PRO A 63 6.75 -23.13 2.22
CA PRO A 63 6.62 -24.42 1.56
C PRO A 63 5.30 -25.06 1.99
N ALA A 64 4.57 -25.63 1.03
CA ALA A 64 3.38 -26.40 1.33
C ALA A 64 3.72 -27.49 2.35
N LEU A 65 2.87 -27.69 3.37
CA LEU A 65 3.09 -28.67 4.44
C LEU A 65 3.47 -30.07 3.90
N ALA A 66 2.90 -30.48 2.77
CA ALA A 66 3.25 -31.72 2.10
C ALA A 66 4.75 -31.81 1.75
N ALA A 67 5.34 -30.74 1.22
CA ALA A 67 6.75 -30.69 0.86
C ALA A 67 7.67 -30.74 2.09
N VAL A 68 7.23 -30.16 3.22
CA VAL A 68 7.95 -30.25 4.49
C VAL A 68 7.92 -31.68 5.04
N LEU A 69 6.76 -32.34 4.96
CA LEU A 69 6.60 -33.72 5.44
C LEU A 69 7.38 -34.73 4.60
N ASP A 70 7.51 -34.49 3.29
CA ASP A 70 8.34 -35.31 2.40
C ASP A 70 9.84 -35.18 2.66
N ALA A 71 10.29 -34.13 3.35
CA ALA A 71 11.69 -34.00 3.78
C ALA A 71 12.02 -34.86 5.01
N VAL A 72 11.01 -35.39 5.71
CA VAL A 72 11.21 -36.28 6.86
C VAL A 72 11.45 -37.70 6.36
N ALA A 73 12.59 -38.29 6.78
CA ALA A 73 12.96 -39.64 6.36
C ALA A 73 12.04 -40.72 6.95
N ASP A 74 11.53 -40.51 8.17
CA ASP A 74 10.61 -41.41 8.83
C ASP A 74 9.19 -41.30 8.24
N PRO A 75 8.41 -42.40 8.25
CA PRO A 75 7.03 -42.37 7.76
C PRO A 75 6.12 -41.55 8.68
N VAL A 76 5.40 -40.57 8.09
CA VAL A 76 4.49 -39.67 8.82
C VAL A 76 3.09 -39.67 8.19
N LEU A 77 2.08 -39.75 9.05
CA LEU A 77 0.66 -39.64 8.72
C LEU A 77 0.03 -38.48 9.50
N VAL A 78 -0.70 -37.63 8.80
CA VAL A 78 -1.53 -36.57 9.39
C VAL A 78 -2.98 -37.03 9.38
N LEU A 79 -3.63 -36.97 10.53
CA LEU A 79 -5.03 -37.35 10.70
C LEU A 79 -5.90 -36.12 10.96
N THR A 80 -7.09 -36.11 10.38
CA THR A 80 -8.14 -35.13 10.69
C THR A 80 -9.46 -35.87 10.80
N GLY A 81 -10.16 -35.72 11.94
CA GLY A 81 -11.42 -36.43 12.19
C GLY A 81 -11.29 -37.95 12.13
N GLY A 82 -10.14 -38.50 12.54
CA GLY A 82 -9.89 -39.95 12.54
C GLY A 82 -9.61 -40.56 11.15
N ARG A 83 -9.46 -39.74 10.11
CA ARG A 83 -9.06 -40.18 8.77
C ARG A 83 -7.70 -39.60 8.39
N VAL A 84 -6.90 -40.35 7.65
CA VAL A 84 -5.64 -39.86 7.09
C VAL A 84 -5.95 -38.80 6.03
N THR A 85 -5.41 -37.60 6.21
CA THR A 85 -5.56 -36.47 5.28
C THR A 85 -4.28 -36.17 4.50
N LEU A 86 -3.12 -36.51 5.06
CA LEU A 86 -1.83 -36.37 4.41
C LEU A 86 -0.91 -37.51 4.85
N ALA A 87 -0.16 -38.07 3.91
CA ALA A 87 0.90 -39.04 4.16
C ALA A 87 2.15 -38.62 3.38
N ASN A 88 3.33 -38.69 4.00
CA ASN A 88 4.59 -38.41 3.30
C ASN A 88 5.01 -39.57 2.37
N ALA A 89 6.01 -39.33 1.53
CA ALA A 89 6.52 -40.33 0.58
C ALA A 89 6.93 -41.65 1.25
N ALA A 90 7.61 -41.60 2.40
CA ALA A 90 8.01 -42.77 3.16
C ALA A 90 6.81 -43.59 3.65
N ALA A 91 5.76 -42.93 4.16
CA ALA A 91 4.53 -43.59 4.59
C ALA A 91 3.78 -44.22 3.40
N ARG A 92 3.71 -43.55 2.25
CA ARG A 92 3.11 -44.11 1.02
C ARG A 92 3.87 -45.32 0.49
N ALA A 93 5.20 -45.31 0.60
CA ALA A 93 6.03 -46.44 0.19
C ALA A 93 5.79 -47.69 1.07
N LEU A 94 5.52 -47.50 2.37
CA LEU A 94 5.23 -48.59 3.29
C LEU A 94 3.79 -49.12 3.20
N LEU A 95 2.81 -48.22 3.04
CA LEU A 95 1.38 -48.55 3.12
C LEU A 95 0.74 -48.81 1.75
N GLY A 96 1.42 -48.43 0.66
CA GLY A 96 0.86 -48.45 -0.68
C GLY A 96 -0.06 -47.24 -0.97
N ALA A 97 -0.39 -47.06 -2.25
CA ALA A 97 -1.38 -46.07 -2.68
C ALA A 97 -2.77 -46.71 -2.69
N HIS A 98 -3.46 -46.65 -1.55
CA HIS A 98 -4.82 -47.16 -1.38
C HIS A 98 -5.75 -46.03 -0.92
#